data_AF-A0A3B4WWJ8-F1
#
_entry.id   AF-A0A3B4WWJ8-F1
#
_cell.length_a   1.000
_cell.length_b   1.000
_cell.length_c   1.000
_cell.angle_alpha   90.00
_cell.angle_beta   90.00
_cell.angle_gamma   90.00
#
_symmetry.space_group_name_H-M   'P 1'
#
loop_
_entity.id
_entity.type
_entity.pdbx_description
1 polymer ?
#
loop_
_entity_poly.entity_id
_entity_poly.type
_entity_poly.pdbx_seq_one_letter_code
_entity_poly.pdbx_strand_id
1 'polypeptide(L)'
;MGLLSDPNRRRALISLLTRLNTPICVVCYMAGVAWFMGLAFEPFTLRTYMSENAMGSTMVEERFPAGERALATGREFAAHKKRAGGMPVDWLVKTMRARGLEVFTQSFSRTLPFPDENKERYMVKGTNVYGILRAPRAPRTEALVLSAPCSPGDNNNQAVGLLLGLAHYFRNQIFWAKDIIFLVNEHDLIGMQAWLEGYHHTNTTGDHLLSPINKPHQQEQQLCPWSSAVMLSPVWT
;
A
#
# COMPACT_ATOMS: atom_id res chain seq x y z
N MET A 1 44.65 -36.25 -28.97
CA MET A 1 43.45 -36.84 -29.58
C MET A 1 43.49 -38.38 -29.49
N GLY A 2 43.51 -38.97 -28.28
CA GLY A 2 43.65 -40.44 -28.14
C GLY A 2 43.10 -41.04 -26.85
N LEU A 3 42.41 -40.26 -26.00
CA LEU A 3 41.88 -40.77 -24.73
C LEU A 3 40.49 -41.42 -24.88
N LEU A 4 39.79 -41.16 -26.00
CA LEU A 4 38.42 -41.63 -26.26
C LEU A 4 38.34 -42.73 -27.35
N SER A 5 39.44 -43.07 -28.01
CA SER A 5 39.47 -44.05 -29.12
C SER A 5 39.73 -45.49 -28.66
N ASP A 6 40.14 -45.72 -27.41
CA ASP A 6 40.45 -47.06 -26.89
C ASP A 6 39.21 -47.72 -26.24
N PRO A 7 38.66 -48.82 -26.82
CA PRO A 7 37.45 -49.46 -26.33
C PRO A 7 37.61 -50.12 -24.94
N ASN A 8 38.85 -50.43 -24.54
CA ASN A 8 39.15 -51.00 -23.22
C ASN A 8 39.26 -49.92 -22.14
N ARG A 9 39.89 -48.78 -22.44
CA ARG A 9 39.95 -47.63 -21.53
C ARG A 9 38.58 -47.00 -21.34
N ARG A 10 37.76 -46.97 -22.40
CA ARG A 10 36.35 -46.54 -22.33
C ARG A 10 35.53 -47.43 -21.40
N ARG A 11 35.66 -48.76 -21.47
CA ARG A 11 34.97 -49.69 -20.56
C ARG A 11 35.41 -49.52 -19.10
N ALA A 12 36.71 -49.32 -18.85
CA ALA A 12 37.24 -49.06 -17.51
C ALA A 12 36.77 -47.70 -16.94
N LEU A 13 36.70 -46.66 -17.76
CA LEU A 13 36.14 -45.36 -17.36
C LEU A 13 34.64 -45.46 -17.08
N ILE A 14 33.88 -46.16 -17.93
CA ILE A 14 32.45 -46.38 -17.73
C ILE A 14 32.21 -47.19 -16.44
N SER A 15 33.01 -48.23 -16.16
CA SER A 15 32.87 -49.02 -14.93
C SER A 15 33.28 -48.24 -13.68
N LEU A 16 34.28 -47.35 -13.77
CA LEU A 16 34.65 -46.44 -12.69
C LEU A 16 33.53 -45.41 -12.43
N LEU A 17 32.97 -44.83 -13.49
CA LEU A 17 31.91 -43.84 -13.41
C LEU A 17 30.60 -44.43 -12.88
N THR A 18 30.23 -45.66 -13.27
CA THR A 18 29.06 -46.36 -12.71
C THR A 18 29.26 -46.71 -11.24
N ARG A 19 30.49 -47.02 -10.82
CA ARG A 19 30.82 -47.29 -9.41
C ARG A 19 30.84 -46.03 -8.55
N LEU A 20 31.21 -44.89 -9.12
CA LEU A 20 31.17 -43.58 -8.46
C LEU A 20 29.84 -42.83 -8.66
N ASN A 21 28.87 -43.41 -9.37
CA ASN A 21 27.60 -42.74 -9.69
C ASN A 21 26.84 -42.30 -8.44
N THR A 22 26.68 -43.19 -7.45
CA THR A 22 25.99 -42.90 -6.19
C THR A 22 26.67 -41.79 -5.37
N PRO A 23 27.99 -41.81 -5.10
CA PRO A 23 28.63 -40.70 -4.37
C PRO A 23 28.63 -39.38 -5.16
N ILE A 24 28.78 -39.42 -6.49
CA ILE A 24 28.72 -38.20 -7.32
C ILE A 24 27.32 -37.57 -7.25
N CYS A 25 26.25 -38.35 -7.34
CA CYS A 25 24.88 -37.86 -7.22
C CYS A 25 24.61 -37.22 -5.85
N VAL A 26 25.08 -37.83 -4.76
CA VAL A 26 24.92 -37.28 -3.40
C VAL A 26 25.69 -35.98 -3.24
N VAL A 27 26.92 -35.90 -3.74
CA VAL A 27 27.73 -34.66 -3.69
C VAL A 27 27.08 -33.55 -4.50
N CYS A 28 26.61 -33.83 -5.72
CA CYS A 28 25.88 -32.84 -6.53
C CYS A 28 24.60 -32.37 -5.86
N TYR A 29 23.84 -33.26 -5.21
CA TYR A 29 22.64 -32.90 -4.47
C TYR A 29 22.95 -31.97 -3.30
N MET A 30 23.96 -32.30 -2.49
CA MET A 30 24.40 -31.47 -1.36
C MET A 30 24.95 -30.11 -1.83
N ALA A 31 25.70 -30.09 -2.93
CA ALA A 31 26.17 -28.85 -3.55
C ALA A 31 25.02 -27.97 -4.03
N GLY A 32 23.99 -28.56 -4.64
CA GLY A 32 22.77 -27.86 -5.04
C GLY A 32 22.03 -27.26 -3.84
N VAL A 33 21.81 -28.04 -2.77
CA VAL A 33 21.17 -27.57 -1.54
C VAL A 33 21.99 -26.44 -0.88
N ALA A 34 23.31 -26.58 -0.80
CA ALA A 34 24.19 -25.54 -0.29
C ALA A 34 24.12 -24.26 -1.13
N TRP A 35 24.03 -24.37 -2.46
CA TRP A 35 23.87 -23.23 -3.36
C TRP A 35 22.51 -22.55 -3.20
N PHE A 36 21.42 -23.31 -3.05
CA PHE A 36 20.10 -22.78 -2.75
C PHE A 36 20.04 -22.04 -1.41
N MET A 37 20.71 -22.58 -0.37
CA MET A 37 20.86 -21.86 0.90
C MET A 37 21.72 -20.60 0.74
N GLY A 38 22.75 -20.64 -0.12
CA GLY A 38 23.57 -19.49 -0.47
C GLY A 38 22.78 -18.35 -1.13
N LEU A 39 21.81 -18.68 -2.00
CA LEU A 39 20.94 -17.68 -2.64
C LEU A 39 20.07 -16.90 -1.64
N ALA A 40 19.69 -17.52 -0.52
CA ALA A 40 18.93 -16.86 0.55
C ALA A 40 19.79 -15.91 1.41
N PHE A 41 21.12 -15.93 1.26
CA PHE A 41 22.02 -15.08 2.02
C PHE A 41 22.17 -13.72 1.33
N GLU A 42 21.86 -12.66 2.08
CA GLU A 42 21.78 -11.26 1.61
C GLU A 42 22.98 -10.77 0.75
N PRO A 43 24.25 -11.16 0.99
CA PRO A 43 25.37 -10.72 0.13
C PRO A 43 25.49 -11.47 -1.22
N PHE A 44 24.83 -12.62 -1.39
CA PHE A 44 24.81 -13.36 -2.68
C PHE A 44 23.59 -13.04 -3.54
N THR A 45 22.54 -12.49 -2.93
CA THR A 45 21.44 -11.90 -3.67
C THR A 45 22.00 -10.65 -4.36
N LEU A 46 22.39 -10.77 -5.63
CA LEU A 46 22.73 -9.62 -6.47
C LEU A 46 21.63 -8.59 -6.28
N ARG A 47 21.99 -7.41 -5.74
CA ARG A 47 21.08 -6.27 -5.66
C ARG A 47 20.46 -6.13 -7.04
N THR A 48 19.18 -6.46 -7.15
CA THR A 48 18.43 -6.30 -8.38
C THR A 48 18.55 -4.84 -8.76
N TYR A 49 19.34 -4.56 -9.80
CA TYR A 49 19.48 -3.23 -10.35
C TYR A 49 18.12 -2.83 -10.91
N MET A 50 17.35 -2.08 -10.13
CA MET A 50 16.13 -1.45 -10.58
C MET A 50 16.56 -0.23 -11.41
N SER A 51 16.63 -0.39 -12.73
CA SER A 51 16.95 0.70 -13.66
C SER A 51 15.71 1.55 -13.90
N GLU A 52 15.32 2.36 -12.93
CA GLU A 52 14.25 3.33 -13.15
C GLU A 52 14.87 4.62 -13.69
N ASN A 53 14.66 4.89 -14.99
CA ASN A 53 15.19 6.06 -15.70
C ASN A 53 14.64 7.41 -15.19
N ALA A 54 13.80 7.39 -14.14
CA ALA A 54 13.19 8.55 -13.51
C ALA A 54 13.94 9.04 -12.26
N MET A 55 14.84 8.24 -11.68
CA MET A 55 15.64 8.63 -10.51
C MET A 55 17.14 8.57 -10.82
N GLY A 56 17.86 9.65 -10.51
CA GLY A 56 19.31 9.66 -10.61
C GLY A 56 19.92 8.61 -9.69
N SER A 57 21.02 7.99 -10.12
CA SER A 57 21.73 6.90 -9.41
C SER A 57 22.17 7.25 -7.97
N THR A 58 22.13 8.52 -7.58
CA THR A 58 22.47 9.02 -6.24
C THR A 58 21.26 9.35 -5.36
N MET A 59 20.03 9.15 -5.84
CA MET A 59 18.79 9.54 -5.15
C MET A 59 17.98 8.33 -4.64
N VAL A 60 18.44 7.10 -4.91
CA VAL A 60 17.77 5.86 -4.52
C VAL A 60 18.27 5.41 -3.14
N GLU A 61 17.38 5.45 -2.14
CA GLU A 61 17.61 4.83 -0.84
C GLU A 61 16.91 3.47 -0.82
N GLU A 62 17.68 2.37 -0.82
CA GLU A 62 17.16 1.00 -0.90
C GLU A 62 16.48 0.53 0.41
N ARG A 63 16.73 1.24 1.52
CA ARG A 63 16.25 0.85 2.86
C ARG A 63 15.32 1.91 3.42
N PHE A 64 14.26 1.47 4.07
CA PHE A 64 13.37 2.33 4.84
C PHE A 64 13.84 2.38 6.31
N PRO A 65 14.59 3.42 6.74
CA PRO A 65 15.19 3.45 8.08
C PRO A 65 14.16 3.70 9.20
N ALA A 66 12.90 4.01 8.85
CA ALA A 66 11.85 4.38 9.80
C ALA A 66 10.93 3.20 10.21
N GLY A 67 11.30 1.95 9.92
CA GLY A 67 10.53 0.75 10.26
C GLY A 67 10.21 0.62 11.76
N GLU A 68 11.20 0.74 12.63
CA GLU A 68 11.00 0.67 14.09
C GLU A 68 10.08 1.79 14.62
N ARG A 69 10.24 3.01 14.10
CA ARG A 69 9.38 4.15 14.47
C ARG A 69 7.95 3.95 13.98
N ALA A 70 7.76 3.35 12.81
CA ALA A 70 6.46 2.98 12.28
C ALA A 70 5.76 1.94 13.17
N LEU A 71 6.48 0.91 13.62
CA LEU A 71 5.96 -0.09 14.55
C LEU A 71 5.57 0.52 15.91
N ALA A 72 6.40 1.42 16.44
CA ALA A 72 6.08 2.16 17.67
C ALA A 72 4.81 3.01 17.49
N THR A 73 4.69 3.74 16.38
CA THR A 73 3.50 4.54 16.05
C THR A 73 2.26 3.64 15.90
N GLY A 74 2.40 2.44 15.34
CA GLY A 74 1.32 1.46 15.24
C GLY A 74 0.83 0.97 16.61
N ARG A 75 1.75 0.80 17.59
CA ARG A 75 1.40 0.48 18.98
C ARG A 75 0.68 1.65 19.67
N GLU A 76 1.13 2.88 19.45
CA GLU A 76 0.45 4.09 19.96
C GLU A 76 -0.97 4.22 19.40
N PHE A 77 -1.15 3.96 18.11
CA PHE A 77 -2.46 3.92 17.47
C PHE A 77 -3.35 2.86 18.10
N ALA A 78 -2.85 1.65 18.32
CA ALA A 78 -3.59 0.57 18.99
C ALA A 78 -4.06 0.97 20.40
N ALA A 79 -3.22 1.68 21.16
CA ALA A 79 -3.59 2.17 22.49
C ALA A 79 -4.72 3.22 22.45
N HIS A 80 -4.68 4.15 21.48
CA HIS A 80 -5.72 5.16 21.32
C HIS A 80 -7.02 4.56 20.79
N LYS A 81 -6.93 3.60 19.87
CA LYS A 81 -8.07 2.83 19.36
C LYS A 81 -8.82 2.10 20.48
N LYS A 82 -8.09 1.46 21.41
CA LYS A 82 -8.68 0.80 22.59
C LYS A 82 -9.38 1.78 23.53
N ARG A 83 -8.84 3.00 23.69
CA ARG A 83 -9.46 4.06 24.52
C ARG A 83 -10.71 4.64 23.88
N ALA A 84 -10.70 4.83 22.56
CA ALA A 84 -11.82 5.40 21.81
C ALA A 84 -12.95 4.38 21.53
N GLY A 85 -12.67 3.07 21.62
CA GLY A 85 -13.62 2.02 21.25
C GLY A 85 -13.88 1.92 19.75
N GLY A 86 -13.03 2.53 18.92
CA GLY A 86 -13.21 2.69 17.48
C GLY A 86 -12.05 3.49 16.87
N MET A 87 -12.27 4.09 15.71
CA MET A 87 -11.25 4.89 15.03
C MET A 87 -10.91 6.17 15.82
N PRO A 88 -9.65 6.38 16.26
CA PRO A 88 -9.26 7.56 17.04
C PRO A 88 -9.00 8.77 16.12
N VAL A 89 -10.08 9.40 15.63
CA VAL A 89 -10.05 10.49 14.65
C VAL A 89 -9.21 11.67 15.13
N ASP A 90 -9.43 12.17 16.34
CA ASP A 90 -8.73 13.36 16.87
C ASP A 90 -7.22 13.15 16.98
N TRP A 91 -6.82 11.97 17.46
CA TRP A 91 -5.41 11.60 17.54
C TRP A 91 -4.79 11.54 16.16
N LEU A 92 -5.49 10.94 15.19
CA LEU A 92 -4.98 10.79 13.82
C LEU A 92 -4.84 12.15 13.14
N VAL A 93 -5.83 13.03 13.29
CA VAL A 93 -5.79 14.40 12.75
C VAL A 93 -4.60 15.18 13.31
N LYS A 94 -4.41 15.13 14.64
CA LYS A 94 -3.26 15.80 15.29
C LYS A 94 -1.93 15.23 14.80
N THR A 95 -1.85 13.90 14.68
CA THR A 95 -0.64 13.16 14.32
C THR A 95 -0.22 13.39 12.87
N MET A 96 -1.20 13.46 11.95
CA MET A 96 -0.97 13.78 10.54
C MET A 96 -0.62 15.26 10.34
N ARG A 97 -1.32 16.19 11.03
CA ARG A 97 -0.98 17.62 10.99
C ARG A 97 0.43 17.89 11.53
N ALA A 98 0.83 17.23 12.62
CA ALA A 98 2.18 17.35 13.17
C ALA A 98 3.27 16.88 12.18
N ARG A 99 2.93 15.99 11.24
CA ARG A 99 3.81 15.56 10.14
C ARG A 99 3.76 16.50 8.92
N GLY A 100 2.99 17.58 8.98
CA GLY A 100 2.90 18.59 7.92
C GLY A 100 1.98 18.21 6.76
N LEU A 101 1.03 17.29 6.97
CA LEU A 101 0.00 16.93 5.99
C LEU A 101 -1.20 17.87 6.05
N GLU A 102 -1.84 18.11 4.91
CA GLU A 102 -3.17 18.75 4.83
C GLU A 102 -4.24 17.70 5.19
N VAL A 103 -4.83 17.79 6.38
CA VAL A 103 -5.72 16.74 6.91
C VAL A 103 -7.19 17.09 6.79
N PHE A 104 -7.96 16.14 6.32
CA PHE A 104 -9.41 16.21 6.13
C PHE A 104 -10.10 15.00 6.76
N THR A 105 -11.33 15.22 7.20
CA THR A 105 -12.19 14.21 7.82
C THR A 105 -13.51 14.12 7.07
N GLN A 106 -13.94 12.91 6.75
CA GLN A 106 -15.19 12.66 6.03
C GLN A 106 -16.02 11.64 6.80
N SER A 107 -17.12 12.10 7.39
CA SER A 107 -18.14 11.25 7.99
C SER A 107 -19.06 10.69 6.90
N PHE A 108 -19.35 9.39 6.94
CA PHE A 108 -20.28 8.76 6.02
C PHE A 108 -21.26 7.84 6.76
N SER A 109 -22.43 7.66 6.17
CA SER A 109 -23.42 6.69 6.60
C SER A 109 -24.00 6.01 5.36
N ARG A 110 -23.91 4.68 5.30
CA ARG A 110 -24.41 3.88 4.16
C ARG A 110 -25.31 2.77 4.69
N THR A 111 -26.48 2.63 4.06
CA THR A 111 -27.36 1.47 4.27
C THR A 111 -26.96 0.40 3.28
N LEU A 112 -26.48 -0.73 3.79
CA LEU A 112 -26.16 -1.87 2.94
C LEU A 112 -27.47 -2.53 2.44
N PRO A 113 -27.53 -2.95 1.18
CA PRO A 113 -28.73 -3.57 0.60
C PRO A 113 -28.93 -5.02 1.07
N PHE A 114 -27.96 -5.59 1.79
CA PHE A 114 -28.02 -6.96 2.28
C PHE A 114 -28.68 -6.99 3.66
N PRO A 115 -29.81 -7.71 3.83
CA PRO A 115 -30.42 -7.94 5.12
C PRO A 115 -29.53 -8.90 5.94
N ASP A 116 -29.11 -8.46 7.13
CA ASP A 116 -28.53 -9.33 8.14
C ASP A 116 -29.68 -9.92 8.98
N GLU A 117 -29.50 -11.11 9.57
CA GLU A 117 -30.57 -11.97 10.14
C GLU A 117 -31.48 -11.27 11.17
N ASN A 118 -31.07 -10.11 11.71
CA ASN A 118 -31.82 -9.33 12.70
C ASN A 118 -32.26 -7.92 12.26
N LYS A 119 -31.84 -7.39 11.09
CA LYS A 119 -32.21 -6.03 10.64
C LYS A 119 -32.35 -5.94 9.12
N GLU A 120 -33.53 -5.52 8.66
CA GLU A 120 -33.87 -5.33 7.24
C GLU A 120 -32.97 -4.32 6.49
N ARG A 121 -32.28 -3.43 7.21
CA ARG A 121 -31.29 -2.49 6.65
C ARG A 121 -30.16 -2.26 7.65
N TYR A 122 -28.99 -2.88 7.42
CA TYR A 122 -27.81 -2.63 8.22
C TYR A 122 -27.19 -1.28 7.83
N MET A 123 -27.32 -0.28 8.70
CA MET A 123 -26.74 1.05 8.52
C MET A 123 -25.34 1.09 9.10
N VAL A 124 -24.34 1.20 8.23
CA VAL A 124 -22.94 1.36 8.59
C VAL A 124 -22.62 2.85 8.65
N LYS A 125 -22.17 3.29 9.83
CA LYS A 125 -21.62 4.63 10.03
C LYS A 125 -20.11 4.51 10.22
N GLY A 126 -19.36 5.44 9.65
CA GLY A 126 -17.92 5.50 9.82
C GLY A 126 -17.36 6.87 9.52
N THR A 127 -16.10 7.08 9.89
CA THR A 127 -15.37 8.30 9.59
C THR A 127 -14.04 7.97 8.91
N ASN A 128 -13.85 8.47 7.70
CA ASN A 128 -12.57 8.40 7.02
C ASN A 128 -11.74 9.63 7.37
N VAL A 129 -10.43 9.44 7.53
CA VAL A 129 -9.47 10.52 7.75
C VAL A 129 -8.39 10.38 6.71
N TYR A 130 -8.12 11.46 5.97
CA TYR A 130 -7.07 11.47 4.98
C TYR A 130 -6.19 12.70 5.09
N GLY A 131 -4.91 12.51 4.81
CA GLY A 131 -3.91 13.57 4.77
C GLY A 131 -3.28 13.67 3.39
N ILE A 132 -3.21 14.88 2.82
CA ILE A 132 -2.60 15.13 1.52
C ILE A 132 -1.20 15.71 1.73
N LEU A 133 -0.21 15.07 1.11
CA LEU A 133 1.12 15.61 0.90
C LEU A 133 1.20 16.17 -0.52
N ARG A 134 1.33 17.49 -0.64
CA ARG A 134 1.42 18.16 -1.94
C ARG A 134 2.82 18.00 -2.55
N ALA A 135 2.88 17.62 -3.82
CA ALA A 135 4.12 17.61 -4.58
C ALA A 135 4.61 19.05 -4.80
N PRO A 136 5.90 19.34 -4.58
CA PRO A 136 6.43 20.69 -4.72
C PRO A 136 6.60 21.14 -6.18
N ARG A 137 6.68 20.21 -7.14
CA ARG A 137 7.16 20.50 -8.51
C ARG A 137 6.23 20.10 -9.66
N ALA A 138 5.00 19.69 -9.39
CA ALA A 138 4.14 19.10 -10.42
C ALA A 138 2.71 19.66 -10.43
N PRO A 139 2.03 19.60 -11.60
CA PRO A 139 0.60 19.87 -11.69
C PRO A 139 -0.18 18.87 -10.84
N ARG A 140 -1.12 19.37 -10.04
CA ARG A 140 -1.90 18.60 -9.04
C ARG A 140 -3.07 17.84 -9.65
N THR A 141 -2.89 17.32 -10.87
CA THR A 141 -3.94 16.63 -11.64
C THR A 141 -3.99 15.13 -11.36
N GLU A 142 -2.92 14.57 -10.79
CA GLU A 142 -2.82 13.16 -10.44
C GLU A 142 -2.31 12.99 -9.01
N ALA A 143 -2.78 11.93 -8.34
CA ALA A 143 -2.37 11.61 -6.98
C ALA A 143 -2.20 10.10 -6.77
N LEU A 144 -1.28 9.75 -5.88
CA LEU A 144 -1.09 8.38 -5.39
C LEU A 144 -1.84 8.23 -4.05
N VAL A 145 -2.72 7.25 -3.94
CA VAL A 145 -3.46 6.98 -2.69
C VAL A 145 -2.84 5.78 -1.99
N LEU A 146 -2.45 5.99 -0.73
CA LEU A 146 -2.00 4.94 0.18
C LEU A 146 -3.07 4.78 1.27
N SER A 147 -3.75 3.63 1.28
CA SER A 147 -4.83 3.35 2.23
C SER A 147 -4.44 2.33 3.29
N ALA A 148 -4.82 2.57 4.54
CA ALA A 148 -4.76 1.57 5.60
C ALA A 148 -6.11 1.47 6.33
N PRO A 149 -6.80 0.32 6.28
CA PRO A 149 -8.08 0.15 6.95
C PRO A 149 -7.93 0.04 8.47
N CYS A 150 -8.79 0.76 9.18
CA CYS A 150 -8.98 0.60 10.61
C CYS A 150 -10.06 -0.46 10.88
N SER A 151 -9.70 -1.74 10.78
CA SER A 151 -10.62 -2.85 11.06
C SER A 151 -10.97 -2.92 12.54
N PRO A 152 -12.19 -3.37 12.92
CA PRO A 152 -12.50 -3.65 14.32
C PRO A 152 -11.57 -4.77 14.86
N GLY A 153 -10.92 -4.54 15.99
CA GLY A 153 -9.93 -5.46 16.59
C GLY A 153 -8.49 -4.94 16.60
N ASP A 154 -7.51 -5.79 16.94
CA ASP A 154 -6.08 -5.43 17.00
C ASP A 154 -5.32 -5.67 15.67
N ASN A 155 -6.01 -6.19 14.66
CA ASN A 155 -5.43 -6.45 13.35
C ASN A 155 -5.17 -5.13 12.59
N ASN A 156 -4.11 -5.11 11.77
CA ASN A 156 -3.72 -4.01 10.87
C ASN A 156 -3.29 -2.68 11.52
N ASN A 157 -3.19 -2.58 12.84
CA ASN A 157 -2.67 -1.36 13.51
C ASN A 157 -1.24 -0.98 13.05
N GLN A 158 -0.44 -1.99 12.66
CA GLN A 158 0.90 -1.79 12.11
C GLN A 158 0.88 -1.12 10.73
N ALA A 159 -0.17 -1.35 9.92
CA ALA A 159 -0.30 -0.73 8.61
C ALA A 159 -0.51 0.79 8.73
N VAL A 160 -1.33 1.21 9.71
CA VAL A 160 -1.52 2.65 10.03
C VAL A 160 -0.21 3.26 10.54
N GLY A 161 0.53 2.54 11.39
CA GLY A 161 1.87 2.95 11.84
C GLY A 161 2.87 3.13 10.70
N LEU A 162 2.90 2.19 9.75
CA LEU A 162 3.72 2.27 8.54
C LEU A 162 3.32 3.43 7.65
N LEU A 163 2.02 3.62 7.42
CA LEU A 163 1.48 4.72 6.64
C LEU A 163 1.88 6.09 7.24
N LEU A 164 1.79 6.25 8.56
CA LEU A 164 2.25 7.46 9.26
C LEU A 164 3.78 7.61 9.25
N GLY A 165 4.54 6.51 9.28
CA GLY A 165 5.98 6.50 9.13
C GLY A 165 6.41 6.96 7.73
N LEU A 166 5.75 6.44 6.69
CA LEU A 166 5.95 6.84 5.30
C LEU A 166 5.59 8.30 5.08
N ALA A 167 4.47 8.77 5.62
CA ALA A 167 4.10 10.19 5.55
C ALA A 167 5.19 11.12 6.08
N HIS A 168 5.80 10.76 7.22
CA HIS A 168 6.89 11.54 7.78
C HIS A 168 8.16 11.46 6.91
N TYR A 169 8.46 10.29 6.37
CA TYR A 169 9.62 10.09 5.49
C TYR A 169 9.48 10.86 4.17
N PHE A 170 8.33 10.75 3.52
CA PHE A 170 8.03 11.40 2.23
C PHE A 170 8.01 12.92 2.35
N ARG A 171 7.64 13.47 3.51
CA ARG A 171 7.67 14.90 3.76
C ARG A 171 9.06 15.52 3.56
N ASN A 172 10.11 14.77 3.88
CA ASN A 172 11.50 15.21 3.78
C ASN A 172 12.09 15.05 2.37
N GLN A 173 11.35 14.43 1.45
CA GLN A 173 11.80 14.15 0.10
C GLN A 173 11.23 15.15 -0.89
N ILE A 174 12.09 15.74 -1.73
CA ILE A 174 11.75 16.83 -2.65
C ILE A 174 11.46 16.36 -4.09
N PHE A 175 11.55 15.06 -4.35
CA PHE A 175 11.48 14.47 -5.69
C PHE A 175 10.09 13.96 -6.09
N TRP A 176 9.07 14.12 -5.23
CA TRP A 176 7.72 13.68 -5.55
C TRP A 176 7.14 14.51 -6.71
N ALA A 177 6.76 13.80 -7.77
CA ALA A 177 6.16 14.37 -8.97
C ALA A 177 4.63 14.34 -8.95
N LYS A 178 3.99 13.79 -7.91
CA LYS A 178 2.53 13.70 -7.76
C LYS A 178 2.13 13.88 -6.31
N ASP A 179 0.92 14.37 -6.08
CA ASP A 179 0.36 14.48 -4.73
C ASP A 179 0.20 13.08 -4.13
N ILE A 180 0.42 12.92 -2.83
CA ILE A 180 0.26 11.64 -2.12
C ILE A 180 -0.83 11.79 -1.07
N ILE A 181 -1.84 10.94 -1.14
CA ILE A 181 -2.97 10.94 -0.23
C ILE A 181 -2.82 9.73 0.70
N PHE A 182 -2.69 10.00 1.98
CA PHE A 182 -2.64 9.01 3.04
C PHE A 182 -4.05 8.86 3.63
N LEU A 183 -4.75 7.78 3.27
CA LEU A 183 -6.12 7.51 3.68
C LEU A 183 -6.15 6.46 4.80
N VAL A 184 -6.80 6.78 5.91
CA VAL A 184 -7.21 5.81 6.91
C VAL A 184 -8.73 5.75 6.86
N ASN A 185 -9.24 4.57 6.51
CA ASN A 185 -10.64 4.32 6.28
C ASN A 185 -11.21 3.40 7.35
N GLU A 186 -12.44 3.67 7.76
CA GLU A 186 -13.21 2.79 8.63
C GLU A 186 -14.05 1.84 7.76
N HIS A 187 -14.24 0.59 8.18
CA HIS A 187 -14.97 -0.43 7.40
C HIS A 187 -14.37 -0.75 6.01
N ASP A 188 -13.04 -0.67 5.88
CA ASP A 188 -12.24 -1.07 4.71
C ASP A 188 -12.86 -0.68 3.34
N LEU A 189 -13.50 -1.63 2.64
CA LEU A 189 -14.12 -1.40 1.33
C LEU A 189 -15.22 -0.33 1.36
N ILE A 190 -16.07 -0.33 2.38
CA ILE A 190 -17.21 0.61 2.49
C ILE A 190 -16.69 2.03 2.69
N GLY A 191 -15.70 2.19 3.58
CA GLY A 191 -15.05 3.47 3.80
C GLY A 191 -14.34 3.97 2.54
N MET A 192 -13.64 3.10 1.82
CA MET A 192 -12.95 3.46 0.59
C MET A 192 -13.93 3.91 -0.50
N GLN A 193 -15.03 3.20 -0.69
CA GLN A 193 -16.06 3.60 -1.65
C GLN A 193 -16.68 4.96 -1.29
N ALA A 194 -17.05 5.17 -0.02
CA ALA A 194 -17.62 6.44 0.43
C ALA A 194 -16.63 7.61 0.22
N TRP A 195 -15.33 7.35 0.39
CA TRP A 195 -14.29 8.32 0.10
C TRP A 195 -14.17 8.63 -1.39
N LEU A 196 -14.12 7.59 -2.23
CA LEU A 196 -13.99 7.74 -3.68
C LEU A 196 -15.17 8.52 -4.29
N GLU A 197 -16.39 8.21 -3.84
CA GLU A 197 -17.60 8.92 -4.25
C GLU A 197 -17.58 10.39 -3.83
N GLY A 198 -17.12 10.68 -2.60
CA GLY A 198 -16.94 12.05 -2.12
C GLY A 198 -15.86 12.82 -2.88
N TYR A 199 -14.78 12.14 -3.27
CA TYR A 199 -13.65 12.72 -4.00
C TYR A 199 -13.99 13.05 -5.46
N HIS A 200 -14.74 12.18 -6.14
CA HIS A 200 -15.18 12.40 -7.53
C HIS A 200 -16.52 13.13 -7.66
N HIS A 201 -17.16 13.49 -6.54
CA HIS A 201 -18.51 14.07 -6.50
C HIS A 201 -19.58 13.20 -7.19
N THR A 202 -19.36 11.88 -7.29
CA THR A 202 -20.31 10.94 -7.89
C THR A 202 -21.18 10.32 -6.79
N ASN A 203 -22.43 10.75 -6.67
CA ASN A 203 -23.34 10.28 -5.61
C ASN A 203 -24.13 9.02 -6.01
N THR A 204 -23.47 8.06 -6.67
CA THR A 204 -24.11 6.90 -7.32
C THR A 204 -24.92 6.02 -6.36
N THR A 205 -24.49 5.91 -5.09
CA THR A 205 -25.19 5.13 -4.06
C THR A 205 -26.22 5.94 -3.25
N GLY A 206 -26.32 7.26 -3.44
CA GLY A 206 -27.34 8.12 -2.84
C GLY A 206 -28.62 8.24 -3.68
N ASP A 207 -28.47 8.24 -5.01
CA ASP A 207 -29.58 8.51 -5.93
C ASP A 207 -30.56 7.33 -6.11
N HIS A 208 -30.15 6.10 -5.75
CA HIS A 208 -31.03 4.93 -5.82
C HIS A 208 -31.89 4.69 -4.57
N LEU A 209 -31.70 5.45 -3.47
CA LEU A 209 -32.35 5.16 -2.18
C LEU A 209 -32.95 6.35 -1.43
N LEU A 210 -32.93 7.57 -1.99
CA LEU A 210 -33.60 8.72 -1.39
C LEU A 210 -34.76 9.20 -2.25
N SER A 211 -35.98 8.79 -1.89
CA SER A 211 -37.14 9.66 -2.10
C SER A 211 -36.94 10.97 -1.32
N PRO A 212 -37.50 12.10 -1.77
CA PRO A 212 -37.07 13.42 -1.35
C PRO A 212 -37.70 13.78 0.00
N ILE A 213 -37.11 13.32 1.10
CA ILE A 213 -37.45 13.83 2.43
C ILE A 213 -36.17 14.05 3.22
N ASN A 214 -35.87 15.33 3.44
CA ASN A 214 -34.90 15.88 4.37
C ASN A 214 -33.43 15.94 3.88
N LYS A 215 -33.06 17.10 3.31
CA LYS A 215 -31.66 17.54 3.21
C LYS A 215 -31.28 18.20 4.55
N PRO A 216 -30.44 17.60 5.42
CA PRO A 216 -29.75 18.39 6.43
C PRO A 216 -28.67 19.24 5.76
N HIS A 217 -28.56 20.49 6.21
CA HIS A 217 -27.58 21.48 5.76
C HIS A 217 -26.16 20.88 5.73
N GLN A 218 -25.66 20.57 4.54
CA GLN A 218 -24.22 20.41 4.33
C GLN A 218 -23.58 21.78 4.54
N GLN A 219 -22.82 21.89 5.64
CA GLN A 219 -21.82 22.93 5.79
C GLN A 219 -20.94 22.92 4.54
N GLU A 220 -20.90 24.08 3.91
CA GLU A 220 -20.04 24.49 2.82
C GLU A 220 -18.60 23.98 3.04
N GLN A 221 -18.30 22.80 2.49
CA GLN A 221 -16.94 22.35 2.32
C GLN A 221 -16.32 23.28 1.30
N GLN A 222 -15.45 24.17 1.79
CA GLN A 222 -14.61 25.06 1.01
C GLN A 222 -14.19 24.38 -0.29
N LEU A 223 -14.64 24.97 -1.40
CA LEU A 223 -14.35 24.55 -2.75
C LEU A 223 -12.85 24.25 -2.89
N CYS A 224 -12.51 22.99 -3.14
CA CYS A 224 -11.26 22.68 -3.83
C CYS A 224 -11.44 23.12 -5.30
N PRO A 225 -10.61 24.02 -5.85
CA PRO A 225 -10.83 24.62 -7.17
C PRO A 225 -10.61 23.67 -8.37
N TRP A 226 -10.59 22.35 -8.15
CA TRP A 226 -10.11 21.38 -9.15
C TRP A 226 -11.22 20.62 -9.89
N SER A 227 -12.50 20.87 -9.58
CA SER A 227 -13.60 20.15 -10.26
C SER A 227 -14.06 20.78 -11.59
N SER A 228 -13.41 21.83 -12.07
CA SER A 228 -13.79 22.52 -13.31
C SER A 228 -12.68 22.47 -14.36
N ALA A 229 -12.22 21.27 -14.72
CA ALA A 229 -11.35 21.08 -15.89
C ALA A 229 -11.57 19.71 -16.57
N VAL A 230 -12.83 19.26 -16.64
CA VAL A 230 -13.23 18.24 -17.60
C VAL A 230 -14.46 18.78 -18.33
N MET A 231 -14.23 19.79 -19.17
CA MET A 231 -15.19 20.14 -20.21
C MET A 231 -14.49 19.88 -21.54
N LEU A 232 -15.00 18.86 -22.21
CA LEU A 232 -14.73 18.45 -23.58
C LEU A 232 -14.52 19.68 -24.49
N SER A 233 -13.39 19.74 -25.17
CA SER A 233 -13.35 20.39 -26.48
C SER A 233 -13.21 19.30 -27.53
N PRO A 234 -14.24 19.07 -28.37
CA PRO A 234 -14.02 18.48 -29.67
C PRO A 234 -13.42 19.53 -30.61
N VAL A 235 -13.13 19.10 -31.83
CA VAL A 235 -12.86 19.89 -33.05
C VAL A 235 -11.40 19.87 -33.50
N TRP A 236 -11.26 19.15 -34.61
CA TRP A 236 -10.18 19.12 -35.59
C TRP A 236 -9.82 20.49 -36.15
N THR A 237 -8.53 20.74 -36.36
CA THR A 237 -7.90 21.11 -37.65
C THR A 237 -6.41 20.84 -37.56
#